data_AF-A0A1Q9N8U5-F1
#
_entry.id   AF-A0A1Q9N8U5-F1
#
_cell.length_a   1.000
_cell.length_b   1.000
_cell.length_c   1.000
_cell.angle_alpha   90.00
_cell.angle_beta   90.00
_cell.angle_gamma   90.00
#
_symmetry.space_group_name_H-M   'P 1'
#
loop_
_entity.id
_entity.type
_entity.pdbx_description
1 polymer ?
#
loop_
_entity_poly.entity_id
_entity_poly.type
_entity_poly.pdbx_seq_one_letter_code
_entity_poly.pdbx_strand_id
1 'polypeptide(L)'
;MSGTTEEELKQTISILKKVEKWEKSNEYTRFLFIISIIGIIAIFEGFLAYITVNYVNVDITSIYIGAKLDDPILTFGFWLIQLSLISSLVIYSQTGKGILDTWTPYIRKLGLLWGLMYIISFAINVGLIFVNLNSLGPTNWSINIGIAIFISVIILKPLEDTKNLRTGLMIIGIITWLLGIVLIYIPSEYAMFTLGMTIGFLLLLLATVNYWKV
;
A
#
# COMPACT_ATOMS: atom_id res chain seq x y z
N MET A 1 -21.78 -22.28 50.89
CA MET A 1 -20.70 -21.42 50.36
C MET A 1 -20.36 -21.91 48.96
N SER A 2 -21.02 -21.40 47.92
CA SER A 2 -20.77 -21.82 46.52
C SER A 2 -21.07 -20.73 45.48
N GLY A 3 -21.19 -19.46 45.92
CA GLY A 3 -21.56 -18.34 45.04
C GLY A 3 -20.37 -17.56 44.46
N THR A 4 -19.16 -17.74 44.99
CA THR A 4 -17.96 -16.97 44.61
C THR A 4 -17.38 -17.38 43.25
N THR A 5 -17.46 -18.67 42.89
CA THR A 5 -16.83 -19.18 41.67
C THR A 5 -17.54 -18.75 40.38
N GLU A 6 -18.87 -18.57 40.41
CA GLU A 6 -19.63 -18.15 39.21
C GLU A 6 -19.45 -16.66 38.90
N GLU A 7 -19.41 -15.81 39.93
CA GLU A 7 -19.16 -14.37 39.78
C GLU A 7 -17.73 -14.08 39.32
N GLU A 8 -16.73 -14.77 39.90
CA GLU A 8 -15.33 -14.69 39.48
C GLU A 8 -15.15 -15.15 38.02
N LEU A 9 -15.84 -16.21 37.60
CA LEU A 9 -15.81 -16.70 36.22
C LEU A 9 -16.44 -15.68 35.26
N LYS A 10 -17.60 -15.10 35.61
CA LYS A 10 -18.25 -14.05 34.80
C LYS A 10 -17.37 -12.81 34.67
N GLN A 11 -16.71 -12.40 35.75
CA GLN A 11 -15.80 -11.27 35.75
C GLN A 11 -14.57 -11.54 34.85
N THR A 12 -14.00 -12.74 34.94
CA THR A 12 -12.88 -13.17 34.09
C THR A 12 -13.27 -13.18 32.61
N ILE A 13 -14.43 -13.76 32.26
CA ILE A 13 -14.94 -13.76 30.89
C ILE A 13 -15.19 -12.33 30.38
N SER A 14 -15.69 -11.44 31.24
CA SER A 14 -15.90 -10.03 30.90
C SER A 14 -14.59 -9.30 30.58
N ILE A 15 -13.54 -9.52 31.39
CA ILE A 15 -12.20 -8.98 31.15
C ILE A 15 -11.63 -9.52 29.84
N LEU A 16 -11.71 -10.84 29.62
CA LEU A 16 -11.22 -11.47 28.39
C LEU A 16 -11.91 -10.91 27.13
N LYS A 17 -13.24 -10.72 27.16
CA LYS A 17 -13.97 -10.08 26.05
C LYS A 17 -13.53 -8.63 25.81
N LYS A 18 -13.23 -7.87 26.85
CA LYS A 18 -12.71 -6.50 26.72
C LYS A 18 -11.31 -6.48 26.11
N VAL A 19 -10.42 -7.39 26.56
CA VAL A 19 -9.07 -7.55 26.01
C VAL A 19 -9.13 -7.93 24.53
N GLU A 20 -9.97 -8.92 24.18
CA GLU A 20 -10.17 -9.34 22.79
C GLU A 20 -10.65 -8.19 21.90
N LYS A 21 -11.64 -7.42 22.35
CA LYS A 21 -12.15 -6.27 21.60
C LYS A 21 -11.08 -5.19 21.41
N TRP A 22 -10.33 -4.88 22.47
CA TRP A 22 -9.25 -3.88 22.42
C TRP A 22 -8.13 -4.31 21.47
N GLU A 23 -7.75 -5.58 21.51
CA GLU A 23 -6.69 -6.12 20.67
C GLU A 23 -7.08 -6.12 19.18
N LYS A 24 -8.31 -6.57 18.86
CA LYS A 24 -8.84 -6.50 17.49
C LYS A 24 -8.86 -5.05 16.96
N SER A 25 -9.26 -4.09 17.79
CA SER A 25 -9.24 -2.66 17.45
C SER A 25 -7.82 -2.12 17.20
N ASN A 26 -6.86 -2.53 18.02
CA ASN A 26 -5.45 -2.13 17.88
C ASN A 26 -4.81 -2.75 16.61
N GLU A 27 -5.06 -4.02 16.34
CA GLU A 27 -4.60 -4.70 15.11
C GLU A 27 -5.20 -4.05 13.86
N TYR A 28 -6.49 -3.72 13.88
CA TYR A 28 -7.14 -3.00 12.78
C TYR A 28 -6.57 -1.60 12.58
N THR A 29 -6.30 -0.87 13.66
CA THR A 29 -5.66 0.46 13.61
C THR A 29 -4.28 0.40 12.98
N ARG A 30 -3.46 -0.59 13.38
CA ARG A 30 -2.14 -0.84 12.76
C ARG A 30 -2.28 -1.10 11.26
N PHE A 31 -3.29 -1.85 10.86
CA PHE A 31 -3.56 -2.09 9.44
C PHE A 31 -3.93 -0.81 8.68
N LEU A 32 -4.79 0.05 9.23
CA LEU A 32 -5.12 1.36 8.63
C LEU A 32 -3.89 2.27 8.51
N PHE A 33 -2.96 2.19 9.48
CA PHE A 33 -1.69 2.89 9.41
C PHE A 33 -0.82 2.40 8.24
N ILE A 34 -0.78 1.09 7.98
CA ILE A 34 -0.08 0.53 6.80
C ILE A 34 -0.69 1.05 5.50
N ILE A 35 -2.02 1.09 5.38
CA ILE A 35 -2.69 1.68 4.20
C ILE A 35 -2.29 3.15 4.02
N SER A 36 -2.21 3.90 5.12
CA SER A 36 -1.79 5.30 5.09
C SER A 36 -0.35 5.47 4.60
N ILE A 37 0.56 4.60 5.06
CA ILE A 37 1.95 4.57 4.57
C ILE A 37 2.00 4.27 3.07
N ILE A 38 1.25 3.28 2.58
CA ILE A 38 1.17 2.98 1.13
C ILE A 38 0.70 4.23 0.37
N GLY A 39 -0.30 4.95 0.90
CA GLY A 39 -0.78 6.18 0.28
C GLY A 39 0.27 7.28 0.22
N ILE A 40 1.06 7.47 1.29
CA ILE A 40 2.16 8.43 1.34
C ILE A 40 3.26 8.05 0.34
N ILE A 41 3.62 6.77 0.26
CA ILE A 41 4.59 6.26 -0.72
C ILE A 41 4.13 6.59 -2.15
N ALA A 42 2.85 6.36 -2.46
CA ALA A 42 2.31 6.66 -3.79
C ALA A 42 2.39 8.16 -4.14
N ILE A 43 2.06 9.04 -3.20
CA ILE A 43 2.22 10.50 -3.37
C ILE A 43 3.68 10.86 -3.61
N PHE A 44 4.58 10.31 -2.80
CA PHE A 44 6.00 10.59 -2.88
C PHE A 44 6.61 10.13 -4.21
N GLU A 45 6.30 8.92 -4.67
CA GLU A 45 6.72 8.40 -5.98
C GLU A 45 6.18 9.24 -7.14
N GLY A 46 4.92 9.69 -7.06
CA GLY A 46 4.34 10.59 -8.05
C GLY A 46 5.10 11.92 -8.13
N PHE A 47 5.45 12.51 -6.98
CA PHE A 47 6.25 13.73 -6.90
C PHE A 47 7.68 13.52 -7.41
N LEU A 48 8.33 12.41 -7.06
CA LEU A 48 9.66 12.11 -7.56
C LEU A 48 9.65 11.99 -9.09
N ALA A 49 8.69 11.26 -9.66
CA ALA A 49 8.57 11.12 -11.11
C ALA A 49 8.40 12.48 -11.82
N TYR A 50 7.60 13.37 -11.23
CA TYR A 50 7.45 14.74 -11.72
C TYR A 50 8.77 15.54 -11.66
N ILE A 51 9.47 15.50 -10.53
CA ILE A 51 10.70 16.26 -10.31
C ILE A 51 11.80 15.77 -11.26
N THR A 52 11.99 14.45 -11.36
CA THR A 52 13.09 13.89 -12.15
C THR A 52 12.91 14.18 -13.64
N VAL A 53 11.69 14.13 -14.16
CA VAL A 53 11.47 14.45 -15.58
C VAL A 53 11.56 15.95 -15.84
N ASN A 54 10.98 16.80 -14.99
CA ASN A 54 10.93 18.25 -15.28
C ASN A 54 12.21 19.01 -14.93
N TYR A 55 12.97 18.54 -13.94
CA TYR A 55 14.16 19.25 -13.44
C TYR A 55 15.47 18.53 -13.73
N VAL A 56 15.43 17.19 -13.86
CA VAL A 56 16.62 16.37 -14.17
C VAL A 56 16.58 15.89 -15.64
N ASN A 57 15.44 16.01 -16.33
CA ASN A 57 15.23 15.54 -17.71
C ASN A 57 15.49 14.03 -17.88
N VAL A 58 15.23 13.26 -16.81
CA VAL A 58 15.42 11.80 -16.78
C VAL A 58 14.19 11.13 -16.16
N ASP A 59 13.74 10.05 -16.80
CA ASP A 59 12.69 9.19 -16.26
C ASP A 59 13.16 8.51 -14.97
N ILE A 60 12.30 8.48 -13.95
CA ILE A 60 12.64 7.95 -12.63
C ILE A 60 13.08 6.47 -12.68
N THR A 61 12.50 5.68 -13.58
CA THR A 61 12.89 4.27 -13.79
C THR A 61 14.26 4.18 -14.45
N SER A 62 14.59 5.12 -15.34
CA SER A 62 15.94 5.23 -15.93
C SER A 62 17.00 5.61 -14.90
N ILE A 63 16.63 6.42 -13.88
CA ILE A 63 17.47 6.68 -12.71
C ILE A 63 17.71 5.37 -11.94
N TYR A 64 16.66 4.61 -11.66
CA TYR A 64 16.79 3.35 -10.92
C TYR A 64 17.65 2.31 -11.65
N ILE A 65 17.66 2.24 -12.97
CA ILE A 65 18.57 1.31 -13.68
C ILE A 65 19.95 1.92 -14.00
N GLY A 66 20.22 3.15 -13.54
CA GLY A 66 21.50 3.83 -13.77
C GLY A 66 21.78 4.16 -15.24
N ALA A 67 20.74 4.22 -16.08
CA ALA A 67 20.90 4.31 -17.53
C ALA A 67 21.12 5.74 -18.06
N LYS A 68 20.88 6.77 -17.25
CA LYS A 68 20.86 8.17 -17.71
C LYS A 68 21.46 9.21 -16.77
N LEU A 69 21.90 8.82 -15.58
CA LEU A 69 22.58 9.73 -14.65
C LEU A 69 24.07 9.43 -14.66
N ASP A 70 24.87 10.40 -15.09
CA ASP A 70 26.33 10.42 -14.87
C ASP A 70 26.69 10.64 -13.39
N ASP A 71 25.68 10.75 -12.51
CA ASP A 71 25.83 10.87 -11.06
C ASP A 71 25.40 9.57 -10.34
N PRO A 72 26.37 8.70 -9.99
CA PRO A 72 26.10 7.44 -9.29
C PRO A 72 25.65 7.67 -7.83
N ILE A 73 26.01 8.81 -7.22
CA ILE A 73 25.61 9.13 -5.83
C ILE A 73 24.12 9.47 -5.81
N LEU A 74 23.65 10.27 -6.77
CA LEU A 74 22.24 10.60 -6.90
C LEU A 74 21.41 9.34 -7.18
N THR A 75 21.87 8.50 -8.10
CA THR A 75 21.24 7.20 -8.41
C THR A 75 21.13 6.29 -7.18
N PHE A 76 22.21 6.19 -6.40
CA PHE A 76 22.23 5.41 -5.16
C PHE A 76 21.29 6.00 -4.08
N GLY A 77 21.22 7.33 -3.98
CA GLY A 77 20.30 8.02 -3.07
C GLY A 77 18.83 7.70 -3.36
N PHE A 78 18.44 7.71 -4.64
CA PHE A 78 17.10 7.32 -5.08
C PHE A 78 16.77 5.85 -4.73
N TRP A 79 17.74 4.94 -4.93
CA TRP A 79 17.60 3.53 -4.52
C TRP A 79 17.41 3.36 -3.01
N LEU A 80 18.21 4.05 -2.20
CA LEU A 80 18.11 3.96 -0.74
C LEU A 80 16.74 4.42 -0.24
N ILE A 81 16.20 5.50 -0.80
CA ILE A 81 14.87 5.99 -0.44
C ILE A 81 13.81 4.93 -0.77
N GLN A 82 13.81 4.36 -1.97
CA GLN A 82 12.86 3.31 -2.33
C GLN A 82 12.98 2.05 -1.47
N LEU A 83 14.19 1.55 -1.30
CA LEU A 83 14.43 0.34 -0.49
C LEU A 83 14.00 0.57 0.96
N SER A 84 14.18 1.77 1.49
CA SER A 84 13.74 2.12 2.85
C SER A 84 12.21 2.09 2.97
N LEU A 85 11.47 2.59 1.97
CA LEU A 85 10.01 2.61 1.97
C LEU A 85 9.42 1.20 1.86
N ILE A 86 9.96 0.38 0.95
CA ILE A 86 9.50 -1.01 0.76
C ILE A 86 9.89 -1.88 1.94
N SER A 87 11.11 -1.74 2.45
CA SER A 87 11.59 -2.50 3.61
C SER A 87 10.83 -2.14 4.86
N SER A 88 10.48 -0.85 5.06
CA SER A 88 9.61 -0.43 6.14
C SER A 88 8.24 -1.12 6.03
N LEU A 89 7.61 -1.10 4.85
CA LEU A 89 6.33 -1.78 4.63
C LEU A 89 6.41 -3.29 4.99
N VAL A 90 7.44 -3.97 4.50
CA VAL A 90 7.62 -5.42 4.72
C VAL A 90 7.91 -5.72 6.19
N ILE A 91 8.81 -4.98 6.83
CA ILE A 91 9.15 -5.17 8.26
C ILE A 91 7.92 -4.89 9.13
N TYR A 92 7.22 -3.78 8.91
CA TYR A 92 5.99 -3.46 9.66
C TYR A 92 4.91 -4.52 9.46
N SER A 93 4.82 -5.14 8.29
CA SER A 93 3.88 -6.23 8.04
C SER A 93 4.23 -7.52 8.80
N GLN A 94 5.48 -7.68 9.25
CA GLN A 94 5.98 -8.89 9.92
C GLN A 94 6.07 -8.77 11.44
N THR A 95 6.12 -7.55 11.99
CA THR A 95 6.38 -7.28 13.43
C THR A 95 5.17 -7.36 14.36
N GLY A 96 4.01 -7.83 13.90
CA GLY A 96 2.85 -8.11 14.78
C GLY A 96 2.96 -9.48 15.44
N LYS A 97 2.89 -9.54 16.78
CA LYS A 97 2.57 -10.75 17.54
C LYS A 97 1.53 -10.36 18.60
N GLY A 98 0.26 -10.32 18.19
CA GLY A 98 -0.86 -10.28 19.12
C GLY A 98 -1.02 -11.62 19.84
N ILE A 99 -1.67 -11.61 21.00
CA ILE A 99 -2.14 -12.79 21.74
C ILE A 99 -3.22 -13.52 20.92
N LEU A 100 -4.03 -12.80 20.14
CA LEU A 100 -5.11 -13.38 19.33
C LEU A 100 -4.71 -13.72 17.88
N ASP A 101 -3.55 -13.27 17.41
CA ASP A 101 -2.94 -13.51 16.08
C ASP A 101 -3.92 -13.45 14.88
N THR A 102 -5.03 -12.74 15.01
CA THR A 102 -6.13 -12.79 14.03
C THR A 102 -5.81 -12.02 12.77
N TRP A 103 -5.15 -10.86 12.88
CA TRP A 103 -4.85 -10.01 11.73
C TRP A 103 -3.46 -10.24 11.14
N THR A 104 -2.48 -10.66 11.94
CA THR A 104 -1.08 -10.81 11.51
C THR A 104 -0.91 -11.64 10.23
N PRO A 105 -1.59 -12.79 10.02
CA PRO A 105 -1.44 -13.56 8.80
C PRO A 105 -1.93 -12.81 7.56
N TYR A 106 -2.98 -11.98 7.70
CA TYR A 106 -3.53 -11.18 6.62
C TYR A 106 -2.64 -9.99 6.31
N ILE A 107 -2.16 -9.28 7.34
CA ILE A 107 -1.21 -8.17 7.19
C ILE A 107 0.07 -8.64 6.46
N ARG A 108 0.61 -9.81 6.83
CA ARG A 108 1.77 -10.40 6.14
C ARG A 108 1.50 -10.71 4.67
N LYS A 109 0.36 -11.35 4.37
CA LYS A 109 -0.05 -11.66 2.99
C LYS A 109 -0.17 -10.38 2.16
N LEU A 110 -0.71 -9.32 2.74
CA LEU A 110 -0.85 -8.02 2.08
C LEU A 110 0.51 -7.38 1.85
N GLY A 111 1.39 -7.32 2.86
CA GLY A 111 2.75 -6.80 2.69
C GLY A 111 3.53 -7.51 1.57
N LEU A 112 3.47 -8.84 1.54
CA LEU A 112 4.07 -9.66 0.48
C LEU A 112 3.45 -9.39 -0.89
N LEU A 113 2.12 -9.30 -0.98
CA LEU A 113 1.42 -8.99 -2.22
C LEU A 113 1.85 -7.64 -2.79
N TRP A 114 1.83 -6.59 -1.96
CA TRP A 114 2.20 -5.24 -2.40
C TRP A 114 3.67 -5.15 -2.78
N GLY A 115 4.58 -5.79 -2.03
CA GLY A 115 5.99 -5.90 -2.39
C GLY A 115 6.22 -6.64 -3.71
N LEU A 116 5.51 -7.75 -3.93
CA LEU A 116 5.60 -8.52 -5.18
C LEU A 116 5.08 -7.72 -6.39
N MET A 117 3.92 -7.08 -6.25
CA MET A 117 3.32 -6.26 -7.32
C MET A 117 4.20 -5.07 -7.67
N TYR A 118 4.86 -4.48 -6.68
CA TYR A 118 5.86 -3.44 -6.88
C TYR A 118 7.04 -3.94 -7.73
N ILE A 119 7.65 -5.08 -7.36
CA ILE A 119 8.78 -5.67 -8.09
C ILE A 119 8.38 -6.03 -9.53
N ILE A 120 7.20 -6.62 -9.73
CA ILE A 120 6.67 -6.96 -11.05
C ILE A 120 6.49 -5.70 -11.90
N SER A 121 5.84 -4.67 -11.34
CA SER A 121 5.64 -3.39 -12.03
C SER A 121 6.96 -2.78 -12.45
N PHE A 122 7.92 -2.74 -11.54
CA PHE A 122 9.26 -2.23 -11.79
C PHE A 122 9.95 -3.00 -12.93
N ALA A 123 9.97 -4.34 -12.87
CA ALA A 123 10.59 -5.17 -13.91
C ALA A 123 9.96 -4.95 -15.30
N ILE A 124 8.62 -4.82 -15.36
CA ILE A 124 7.93 -4.53 -16.62
C ILE A 124 8.32 -3.14 -17.15
N ASN A 125 8.37 -2.11 -16.29
CA ASN A 125 8.76 -0.76 -16.70
C ASN A 125 10.20 -0.71 -17.22
N VAL A 126 11.12 -1.47 -16.62
CA VAL A 126 12.47 -1.63 -17.14
C VAL A 126 12.44 -2.25 -18.54
N GLY A 127 11.64 -3.30 -18.75
CA GLY A 127 11.43 -3.89 -20.07
C GLY A 127 10.87 -2.90 -21.09
N LEU A 128 9.88 -2.08 -20.69
CA LEU A 128 9.28 -1.03 -21.53
C LEU A 128 10.32 0.02 -21.96
N ILE A 129 11.28 0.34 -21.09
CA ILE A 129 12.42 1.22 -21.43
C ILE A 129 13.27 0.65 -22.54
N PHE A 130 13.62 -0.64 -22.47
CA PHE A 130 14.45 -1.26 -23.49
C PHE A 130 13.79 -1.32 -24.87
N VAL A 131 12.45 -1.25 -24.94
CA VAL A 131 11.68 -1.26 -26.19
C VAL A 131 11.10 0.12 -26.56
N ASN A 132 11.53 1.20 -25.91
CA ASN A 132 11.06 2.58 -26.15
C ASN A 132 9.55 2.79 -26.00
N LEU A 133 8.91 2.08 -25.06
CA LEU A 133 7.47 2.18 -24.74
C LEU A 133 7.21 2.80 -23.36
N ASN A 134 8.02 3.78 -22.97
CA ASN A 134 7.99 4.41 -21.64
C ASN A 134 6.64 5.07 -21.31
N SER A 135 5.91 5.50 -22.33
CA SER A 135 4.56 6.08 -22.19
C SER A 135 3.54 5.11 -21.58
N LEU A 136 3.79 3.79 -21.65
CA LEU A 136 2.93 2.78 -21.04
C LEU A 136 3.23 2.54 -19.55
N GLY A 137 4.28 3.14 -19.00
CA GLY A 137 4.66 2.97 -17.60
C GLY A 137 3.55 3.27 -16.59
N PRO A 138 2.84 4.41 -16.68
CA PRO A 138 1.68 4.70 -15.83
C PRO A 138 0.56 3.68 -15.95
N THR A 139 0.34 3.14 -17.15
CA THR A 139 -0.68 2.10 -17.39
C THR A 139 -0.30 0.80 -16.71
N ASN A 140 0.96 0.37 -16.85
CA ASN A 140 1.49 -0.81 -16.17
C ASN A 140 1.38 -0.68 -14.64
N TRP A 141 1.75 0.45 -14.07
CA TRP A 141 1.58 0.72 -12.63
C TRP A 141 0.11 0.64 -12.21
N SER A 142 -0.78 1.29 -12.93
CA SER A 142 -2.22 1.25 -12.66
C SER A 142 -2.76 -0.19 -12.66
N ILE A 143 -2.41 -1.00 -13.66
CA ILE A 143 -2.88 -2.39 -13.75
C ILE A 143 -2.45 -3.18 -12.51
N ASN A 144 -1.17 -3.13 -12.17
CA ASN A 144 -0.62 -3.89 -11.04
C ASN A 144 -1.15 -3.38 -9.69
N ILE A 145 -1.29 -2.07 -9.49
CA ILE A 145 -1.89 -1.51 -8.27
C ILE A 145 -3.34 -1.95 -8.16
N GLY A 146 -4.12 -1.91 -9.25
CA GLY A 146 -5.50 -2.39 -9.22
C GLY A 146 -5.59 -3.88 -8.89
N ILE A 147 -4.73 -4.73 -9.49
CA ILE A 147 -4.63 -6.15 -9.13
C ILE A 147 -4.32 -6.32 -7.64
N ALA A 148 -3.33 -5.59 -7.12
CA ALA A 148 -2.97 -5.63 -5.70
C ALA A 148 -4.18 -5.26 -4.80
N ILE A 149 -4.95 -4.24 -5.18
CA ILE A 149 -6.15 -3.81 -4.45
C ILE A 149 -7.23 -4.89 -4.48
N PHE A 150 -7.54 -5.47 -5.65
CA PHE A 150 -8.58 -6.50 -5.75
C PHE A 150 -8.22 -7.78 -4.98
N ILE A 151 -6.96 -8.22 -5.07
CA ILE A 151 -6.49 -9.35 -4.27
C ILE A 151 -6.52 -9.00 -2.77
N SER A 152 -6.20 -7.76 -2.40
CA SER A 152 -6.31 -7.30 -1.01
C SER A 152 -7.73 -7.43 -0.48
N VAL A 153 -8.75 -7.08 -1.28
CA VAL A 153 -10.16 -7.26 -0.92
C VAL A 153 -10.50 -8.73 -0.67
N ILE A 154 -9.98 -9.64 -1.50
CA ILE A 154 -10.17 -11.09 -1.34
C ILE A 154 -9.51 -11.59 -0.04
N ILE A 155 -8.27 -11.17 0.22
CA ILE A 155 -7.52 -11.54 1.43
C ILE A 155 -8.26 -11.08 2.69
N LEU A 156 -8.84 -9.88 2.67
CA LEU A 156 -9.59 -9.32 3.80
C LEU A 156 -11.01 -9.90 3.95
N LYS A 157 -11.51 -10.69 3.00
CA LYS A 157 -12.88 -11.22 3.02
C LYS A 157 -13.26 -11.98 4.31
N PRO A 158 -12.38 -12.80 4.91
CA PRO A 158 -12.69 -13.55 6.14
C PRO A 158 -12.83 -12.67 7.40
N LEU A 159 -12.37 -11.41 7.36
CA LEU A 159 -12.44 -10.50 8.50
C LEU A 159 -13.76 -9.72 8.45
N GLU A 160 -14.69 -10.01 9.35
CA GLU A 160 -16.05 -9.43 9.36
C GLU A 160 -16.04 -7.89 9.45
N ASP A 161 -15.13 -7.34 10.26
CA ASP A 161 -15.02 -5.90 10.53
C ASP A 161 -14.50 -5.09 9.32
N THR A 162 -14.08 -5.74 8.23
CA THR A 162 -13.46 -5.06 7.07
C THR A 162 -14.46 -4.65 5.98
N LYS A 163 -15.77 -4.85 6.15
CA LYS A 163 -16.74 -4.63 5.06
C LYS A 163 -16.62 -3.25 4.41
N ASN A 164 -16.62 -2.18 5.20
CA ASN A 164 -16.54 -0.80 4.70
C ASN A 164 -15.21 -0.52 4.00
N LEU A 165 -14.12 -1.00 4.59
CA LEU A 165 -12.78 -0.91 4.05
C LEU A 165 -12.66 -1.63 2.70
N ARG A 166 -13.19 -2.86 2.58
CA ARG A 166 -13.22 -3.61 1.32
C ARG A 166 -13.99 -2.89 0.24
N THR A 167 -15.16 -2.33 0.57
CA THR A 167 -15.93 -1.51 -0.38
C THR A 167 -15.15 -0.30 -0.86
N GLY A 168 -14.50 0.43 0.05
CA GLY A 168 -13.65 1.55 -0.32
C GLY A 168 -12.47 1.13 -1.21
N LEU A 169 -11.78 0.05 -0.85
CA LEU A 169 -10.70 -0.51 -1.68
C LEU A 169 -11.19 -0.89 -3.07
N MET A 170 -12.35 -1.55 -3.21
CA MET A 170 -12.91 -1.86 -4.54
C MET A 170 -13.13 -0.60 -5.39
N ILE A 171 -13.69 0.46 -4.80
CA ILE A 171 -13.90 1.74 -5.50
C ILE A 171 -12.55 2.32 -5.96
N ILE A 172 -11.55 2.34 -5.07
CA ILE A 172 -10.20 2.81 -5.41
C ILE A 172 -9.57 1.95 -6.52
N GLY A 173 -9.76 0.63 -6.49
CA GLY A 173 -9.26 -0.29 -7.52
C GLY A 173 -9.86 0.00 -8.90
N ILE A 174 -11.18 0.26 -8.96
CA ILE A 174 -11.86 0.65 -10.20
C ILE A 174 -11.33 2.00 -10.71
N ILE A 175 -11.25 3.01 -9.82
CA ILE A 175 -10.69 4.33 -10.17
C ILE A 175 -9.26 4.19 -10.69
N THR A 176 -8.45 3.35 -10.04
CA THR A 176 -7.06 3.10 -10.42
C THR A 176 -6.97 2.59 -11.85
N TRP A 177 -7.75 1.57 -12.22
CA TRP A 177 -7.74 1.04 -13.59
C TRP A 177 -8.27 2.03 -14.63
N LEU A 178 -9.34 2.77 -14.31
CA LEU A 178 -9.85 3.80 -15.21
C LEU A 178 -8.81 4.90 -15.44
N LEU A 179 -8.10 5.32 -14.39
CA LEU A 179 -6.97 6.24 -14.53
C LEU A 179 -5.89 5.66 -15.44
N GLY A 180 -5.52 4.39 -15.29
CA GLY A 180 -4.53 3.75 -16.16
C GLY A 180 -4.82 3.88 -17.64
N ILE A 181 -6.09 3.74 -18.03
CA ILE A 181 -6.54 3.89 -19.43
C ILE A 181 -6.47 5.35 -19.88
N VAL A 182 -6.95 6.28 -19.05
CA VAL A 182 -6.99 7.72 -19.39
C VAL A 182 -5.59 8.31 -19.47
N LEU A 183 -4.68 7.86 -18.61
CA LEU A 183 -3.33 8.39 -18.50
C LEU A 183 -2.44 8.07 -19.70
N ILE A 184 -2.83 7.17 -20.62
CA ILE A 184 -2.14 6.91 -21.88
C ILE A 184 -2.06 8.17 -22.76
N TYR A 185 -3.04 9.07 -22.64
CA TYR A 185 -3.14 10.29 -23.45
C TYR A 185 -2.39 11.48 -22.84
N ILE A 186 -1.75 11.31 -21.69
CA ILE A 186 -1.04 12.35 -20.95
C ILE A 186 0.45 12.02 -21.01
N PRO A 187 1.37 13.03 -21.09
CA PRO A 187 2.79 12.75 -20.99
C PRO A 187 3.12 12.00 -19.69
N SER A 188 4.01 11.02 -19.79
CA SER A 188 4.28 10.00 -18.76
C SER A 188 4.55 10.57 -17.37
N GLU A 189 5.21 11.73 -17.30
CA GLU A 189 5.59 12.42 -16.08
C GLU A 189 4.39 12.99 -15.32
N TYR A 190 3.46 13.63 -16.04
CA TYR A 190 2.21 14.13 -15.45
C TYR A 190 1.26 12.97 -15.14
N ALA A 191 1.33 11.90 -15.93
CA ALA A 191 0.55 10.69 -15.71
C ALA A 191 0.95 9.97 -14.41
N MET A 192 2.25 9.72 -14.18
CA MET A 192 2.74 9.12 -12.94
C MET A 192 2.42 9.98 -11.71
N PHE A 193 2.61 11.31 -11.83
CA PHE A 193 2.22 12.25 -10.78
C PHE A 193 0.73 12.15 -10.44
N THR A 194 -0.12 12.22 -11.47
CA THR A 194 -1.58 12.16 -11.30
C THR A 194 -2.02 10.83 -10.69
N LEU A 195 -1.43 9.72 -11.15
CA LEU A 195 -1.70 8.39 -10.62
C LEU A 195 -1.34 8.30 -9.13
N GLY A 196 -0.09 8.65 -8.78
CA GLY A 196 0.43 8.59 -7.42
C GLY A 196 -0.34 9.47 -6.45
N MET A 197 -0.63 10.71 -6.85
CA MET A 197 -1.42 11.66 -6.06
C MET A 197 -2.84 11.16 -5.83
N THR A 198 -3.53 10.73 -6.90
CA THR A 198 -4.93 10.31 -6.79
C THR A 198 -5.06 9.08 -5.91
N ILE A 199 -4.26 8.04 -6.15
CA ILE A 199 -4.30 6.81 -5.38
C ILE A 199 -3.89 7.08 -3.94
N GLY A 200 -2.82 7.84 -3.72
CA GLY A 200 -2.31 8.11 -2.39
C GLY A 200 -3.30 8.89 -1.51
N PHE A 201 -3.93 9.93 -2.06
CA PHE A 201 -4.99 10.65 -1.33
C PHE A 201 -6.21 9.78 -1.05
N LEU A 202 -6.65 8.96 -2.02
CA LEU A 202 -7.79 8.07 -1.81
C LEU A 202 -7.52 7.03 -0.72
N LEU A 203 -6.30 6.45 -0.67
CA LEU A 203 -5.91 5.50 0.38
C LEU A 203 -5.83 6.18 1.75
N LEU A 204 -5.27 7.39 1.82
CA LEU A 204 -5.24 8.19 3.06
C LEU A 204 -6.64 8.54 3.55
N LEU A 205 -7.52 8.98 2.65
CA LEU A 205 -8.91 9.29 2.97
C LEU A 205 -9.63 8.03 3.46
N LEU A 206 -9.44 6.89 2.80
CA LEU A 206 -10.04 5.62 3.19
C LEU A 206 -9.57 5.19 4.58
N ALA A 207 -8.27 5.26 4.86
CA ALA A 207 -7.73 4.92 6.16
C ALA A 207 -8.27 5.85 7.26
N THR A 208 -8.32 7.15 6.99
CA THR A 208 -8.84 8.17 7.92
C THR A 208 -10.31 7.91 8.23
N VAL A 209 -11.17 7.76 7.21
CA VAL A 209 -12.62 7.52 7.39
C VAL A 209 -12.89 6.22 8.16
N ASN A 210 -12.07 5.19 7.97
CA ASN A 210 -12.21 3.94 8.72
C ASN A 210 -11.67 4.05 10.15
N TYR A 211 -10.64 4.85 10.40
CA TYR A 211 -10.10 5.07 11.74
C TYR A 211 -11.13 5.72 12.68
N TRP A 212 -11.88 6.71 12.19
CA TRP A 212 -12.95 7.37 12.96
C TRP A 212 -14.16 6.46 13.27
N LYS A 213 -14.22 5.26 12.70
CA LYS A 213 -15.29 4.28 12.95
C LYS A 213 -14.87 3.15 13.92
N VAL A 214 -13.60 3.12 14.32
CA VAL A 214 -13.03 2.18 15.31
C VAL A 214 -13.39 2.63 16.72
#